data_AF-A0A821JWM8-F1
#
_entry.id   AF-A0A821JWM8-F1
#
_cell.length_a   1.000
_cell.length_b   1.000
_cell.length_c   1.000
_cell.angle_alpha   90.00
_cell.angle_beta   90.00
_cell.angle_gamma   90.00
#
_symmetry.space_group_name_H-M   'P 1'
#
loop_
_entity.id
_entity.type
_entity.pdbx_description
1 polymer ?
#
loop_
_entity_poly.entity_id
_entity_poly.type
_entity_poly.pdbx_seq_one_letter_code
_entity_poly.pdbx_strand_id
1 'polypeptide(L)'
;SSNKYFLRSYKQARRRDNSKGIVSAAFKVELEKMNSGDKNQWKINSACLSFGGMGSKTILAINTQQNLIGSLWTKQTINQACELLIKEMPLDELSPGGQHQYRQTLIQSFLFKFYSYVCNKLRQPIIDSMNFDYHRRISYGQQTIPERPQTQKIVGSSLSHRSAYLHT
;
A
#
# COMPACT_ATOMS: atom_id res chain seq x y z
N SER A 1 -17.90 25.88 3.39
CA SER A 1 -17.86 24.82 2.36
C SER A 1 -17.57 23.48 3.03
N SER A 2 -18.45 22.48 2.91
CA SER A 2 -18.34 21.18 3.61
C SER A 2 -17.61 20.10 2.80
N ASN A 3 -16.62 20.49 2.01
CA ASN A 3 -15.81 19.55 1.23
C ASN A 3 -14.70 18.97 2.13
N LYS A 4 -14.43 17.68 1.97
CA LYS A 4 -13.35 16.97 2.64
C LYS A 4 -12.40 16.38 1.62
N TYR A 5 -11.11 16.49 1.88
CA TYR A 5 -10.05 15.98 1.02
C TYR A 5 -9.34 14.81 1.69
N PHE A 6 -9.15 13.73 0.94
CA PHE A 6 -8.43 12.55 1.41
C PHE A 6 -7.33 12.21 0.42
N LEU A 7 -6.13 11.99 0.95
CA LEU A 7 -4.98 11.56 0.18
C LEU A 7 -4.27 10.42 0.90
N ARG A 8 -3.89 9.38 0.16
CA ARG A 8 -3.04 8.29 0.66
C ARG A 8 -2.32 7.61 -0.48
N SER A 9 -1.10 7.15 -0.20
CA SER A 9 -0.29 6.35 -1.13
C SER A 9 -0.01 4.97 -0.56
N TYR A 10 0.27 4.03 -1.47
CA TYR A 10 0.57 2.65 -1.18
C TYR A 10 1.71 2.17 -2.07
N LYS A 11 2.52 1.26 -1.54
CA LYS A 11 3.60 0.60 -2.27
C LYS A 11 3.67 -0.84 -1.83
N GLN A 12 3.69 -1.76 -2.79
CA GLN A 12 4.04 -3.16 -2.57
C GLN A 12 5.39 -3.43 -3.20
N ALA A 13 6.27 -4.08 -2.46
CA ALA A 13 7.61 -4.46 -2.91
C ALA A 13 7.97 -5.86 -2.37
N ARG A 14 9.05 -6.46 -2.87
CA ARG A 14 9.54 -7.76 -2.36
C ARG A 14 10.10 -7.64 -0.95
N ARG A 15 10.76 -6.53 -0.67
CA ARG A 15 11.23 -6.14 0.66
C ARG A 15 10.62 -4.80 1.01
N ARG A 16 10.38 -4.56 2.29
CA ARG A 16 9.83 -3.27 2.76
C ARG A 16 10.80 -2.13 2.50
N ASP A 17 12.06 -2.36 2.87
CA ASP A 17 13.13 -1.37 2.82
C ASP A 17 14.03 -1.61 1.60
N ASN A 18 14.57 -0.52 1.04
CA ASN A 18 15.50 -0.50 -0.08
C ASN A 18 15.11 -1.42 -1.26
N SER A 19 13.83 -1.37 -1.67
CA SER A 19 13.30 -2.21 -2.75
C SER A 19 12.52 -1.39 -3.77
N LYS A 20 12.74 -1.70 -5.06
CA LYS A 20 11.89 -1.25 -6.15
C LYS A 20 10.47 -1.78 -5.94
N GLY A 21 9.48 -0.89 -6.06
CA GLY A 21 8.08 -1.28 -5.97
C GLY A 21 7.68 -2.20 -7.11
N ILE A 22 6.89 -3.24 -6.80
CA ILE A 22 6.19 -4.06 -7.78
C ILE A 22 5.04 -3.23 -8.36
N VAL A 23 4.20 -2.69 -7.46
CA VAL A 23 3.17 -1.69 -7.80
C VAL A 23 3.18 -0.62 -6.72
N SER A 24 3.04 0.63 -7.13
CA SER A 24 2.75 1.76 -6.26
C SER A 24 1.48 2.46 -6.72
N ALA A 25 0.71 3.02 -5.79
CA ALA A 25 -0.47 3.80 -6.12
C ALA A 25 -0.55 5.04 -5.23
N ALA A 26 -1.11 6.12 -5.75
CA ALA A 26 -1.52 7.27 -4.96
C ALA A 26 -2.93 7.69 -5.34
N PHE A 27 -3.72 8.00 -4.32
CA PHE A 27 -5.12 8.37 -4.48
C PHE A 27 -5.37 9.70 -3.80
N LYS A 28 -6.15 10.56 -4.46
CA LYS A 28 -6.69 11.79 -3.91
C LYS A 28 -8.17 11.86 -4.28
N VAL A 29 -9.04 12.11 -3.31
CA VAL A 29 -10.46 12.39 -3.57
C VAL A 29 -10.92 13.60 -2.79
N GLU A 30 -11.81 14.36 -3.42
CA GLU A 30 -12.59 15.41 -2.80
C GLU A 30 -14.03 14.92 -2.68
N LEU A 31 -14.54 14.94 -1.45
CA LEU A 31 -15.87 14.49 -1.12
C LEU A 31 -16.70 15.64 -0.59
N GLU A 32 -17.88 15.82 -1.15
CA GLU A 32 -18.90 16.75 -0.67
C GLU A 32 -19.96 16.01 0.13
N LYS A 33 -20.29 16.55 1.30
CA LYS A 33 -21.38 16.01 2.11
C LYS A 33 -22.71 16.31 1.44
N MET A 34 -23.48 15.28 1.10
CA MET A 34 -24.84 15.42 0.61
C MET A 34 -25.80 15.41 1.79
N ASN A 35 -26.62 16.46 1.93
CA ASN A 35 -27.67 16.52 2.94
C ASN A 35 -28.95 15.88 2.38
N SER A 36 -29.02 14.55 2.37
CA SER A 36 -30.20 13.80 1.94
C SER A 36 -30.66 12.85 3.05
N GLY A 37 -31.46 13.38 3.99
CA GLY A 37 -32.14 12.60 5.05
C GLY A 37 -31.21 12.01 6.13
N ASP A 38 -31.65 10.92 6.77
CA ASP A 38 -31.00 10.26 7.92
C ASP A 38 -29.65 9.57 7.62
N LYS A 39 -29.18 9.60 6.37
CA LYS A 39 -27.94 8.92 5.95
C LYS A 39 -26.88 9.92 5.50
N ASN A 40 -25.74 9.92 6.19
CA ASN A 40 -24.55 10.68 5.77
C ASN A 40 -23.98 10.10 4.46
N GLN A 41 -24.36 10.69 3.33
CA GLN A 41 -23.84 10.38 2.00
C GLN A 41 -22.75 11.36 1.58
N TRP A 42 -21.81 10.86 0.79
CA TRP A 42 -20.67 11.63 0.29
C TRP A 42 -20.61 11.50 -1.22
N LYS A 43 -20.64 12.62 -1.93
CA LYS A 43 -20.50 12.68 -3.39
C LYS A 43 -19.06 12.98 -3.76
N ILE A 44 -18.55 12.35 -4.80
CA ILE A 44 -17.20 12.57 -5.32
C ILE A 44 -17.21 13.81 -6.23
N ASN A 45 -16.54 14.88 -5.82
CA ASN A 45 -16.39 16.09 -6.63
C ASN A 45 -15.16 16.03 -7.52
N SER A 46 -14.07 15.47 -7.01
CA SER A 46 -12.86 15.23 -7.81
C SER A 46 -12.15 13.96 -7.34
N ALA A 47 -11.48 13.28 -8.27
CA ALA A 47 -10.70 12.08 -8.01
C ALA A 47 -9.41 12.06 -8.85
N CYS A 48 -8.31 11.64 -8.23
CA CYS A 48 -7.04 11.38 -8.90
C CYS A 48 -6.50 10.03 -8.43
N LEU A 49 -6.21 9.14 -9.39
CA LEU A 49 -5.78 7.78 -9.18
C LEU A 49 -4.54 7.55 -10.07
N SER A 50 -3.36 7.43 -9.45
CA SER A 50 -2.11 7.20 -10.15
C SER A 50 -1.47 5.88 -9.75
N PHE A 51 -0.83 5.21 -10.71
CA PHE A 51 -0.23 3.90 -10.55
C PHE A 51 1.17 3.83 -11.17
N GLY A 52 2.10 3.23 -10.45
CA GLY A 52 3.44 2.88 -10.93
C GLY A 52 3.62 1.36 -10.93
N GLY A 53 4.45 0.85 -11.84
CA GLY A 53 4.68 -0.61 -11.99
C GLY A 53 3.65 -1.34 -12.86
N MET A 54 2.65 -0.63 -13.37
CA MET A 54 1.64 -1.11 -14.33
C MET A 54 2.03 -0.85 -15.80
N GLY A 55 3.14 -0.18 -16.05
CA GLY A 55 3.65 0.12 -17.39
C GLY A 55 5.07 0.68 -17.33
N SER A 56 5.58 1.16 -18.47
CA SER A 56 6.92 1.78 -18.57
C SER A 56 7.03 3.12 -17.84
N LYS A 57 5.89 3.80 -17.66
CA LYS A 57 5.75 5.08 -16.97
C LYS A 57 4.63 5.00 -15.93
N THR A 58 4.55 6.02 -15.07
CA THR A 58 3.41 6.21 -14.19
C THR A 58 2.15 6.45 -15.03
N ILE A 59 1.07 5.74 -14.70
CA ILE A 59 -0.23 5.83 -15.37
C ILE A 59 -1.19 6.60 -14.48
N LEU A 60 -1.95 7.52 -15.07
CA LEU A 60 -3.14 8.11 -14.45
C LEU A 60 -4.37 7.37 -15.00
N ALA A 61 -5.23 6.89 -14.12
CA ALA A 61 -6.46 6.18 -14.52
C ALA A 61 -7.57 7.18 -14.88
N ILE A 62 -7.36 7.92 -15.97
CA ILE A 62 -8.22 9.03 -16.42
C ILE A 62 -9.67 8.57 -16.65
N ASN A 63 -9.88 7.43 -17.29
CA ASN A 63 -11.22 6.92 -17.59
C ASN A 63 -11.94 6.53 -16.30
N THR A 64 -11.25 5.85 -15.39
CA THR A 64 -11.79 5.52 -14.07
C THR A 64 -12.09 6.77 -13.25
N GLN A 65 -11.20 7.78 -13.26
CA GLN A 65 -11.40 9.06 -12.57
C GLN A 65 -12.67 9.76 -13.05
N GLN A 66 -12.88 9.84 -14.37
CA GLN A 66 -14.06 10.48 -14.94
C GLN A 66 -15.35 9.77 -14.54
N ASN A 67 -15.35 8.43 -14.50
CA ASN A 67 -16.51 7.64 -14.05
C ASN A 67 -16.81 7.81 -12.55
N LEU A 68 -15.79 8.08 -11.74
CA LEU A 68 -15.97 8.31 -10.31
C LEU A 68 -16.60 9.67 -10.00
N ILE A 69 -16.32 10.71 -10.79
CA ILE A 69 -16.83 12.06 -10.54
C ILE A 69 -18.36 12.06 -10.62
N GLY A 70 -19.00 12.68 -9.64
CA GLY A 70 -20.45 12.75 -9.51
C GLY A 70 -21.09 11.54 -8.81
N SER A 71 -20.37 10.41 -8.72
CA SER A 71 -20.85 9.21 -8.03
C SER A 71 -20.78 9.33 -6.50
N LEU A 72 -21.52 8.48 -5.79
CA LEU A 72 -21.46 8.40 -4.33
C LEU A 72 -20.27 7.55 -3.86
N TRP A 73 -19.67 7.91 -2.73
CA TRP A 73 -18.59 7.14 -2.09
C TRP A 73 -19.13 5.88 -1.41
N THR A 74 -19.39 4.84 -2.20
CA THR A 74 -19.98 3.57 -1.74
C THR A 74 -19.15 2.37 -2.17
N LYS A 75 -19.34 1.23 -1.50
CA LYS A 75 -18.70 -0.04 -1.87
C LYS A 75 -18.99 -0.44 -3.32
N GLN A 76 -20.22 -0.22 -3.78
CA GLN A 76 -20.62 -0.52 -5.16
C GLN A 76 -19.83 0.32 -6.18
N THR A 77 -19.74 1.63 -5.97
CA THR A 77 -18.96 2.54 -6.81
C THR A 77 -17.48 2.15 -6.85
N ILE A 78 -16.92 1.73 -5.71
CA ILE A 78 -15.53 1.26 -5.65
C ILE A 78 -15.33 -0.08 -6.35
N ASN A 79 -16.27 -1.02 -6.25
CA ASN A 79 -16.21 -2.28 -7.00
C ASN A 79 -16.23 -2.04 -8.52
N GLN A 80 -17.11 -1.16 -9.00
CA GLN A 80 -17.15 -0.76 -10.41
C GLN A 80 -15.84 -0.11 -10.85
N ALA A 81 -15.27 0.77 -10.02
CA ALA A 81 -13.97 1.36 -10.29
C ALA A 81 -12.85 0.29 -10.36
N CYS A 82 -12.88 -0.73 -9.52
CA CYS A 82 -11.93 -1.85 -9.58
C CYS A 82 -12.01 -2.62 -10.92
N GLU A 83 -13.20 -2.79 -11.49
CA GLU A 83 -13.37 -3.42 -12.81
C GLU A 83 -12.86 -2.51 -13.94
N LEU A 84 -13.13 -1.20 -13.86
CA LEU A 84 -12.61 -0.22 -14.81
C LEU A 84 -11.09 -0.15 -14.79
N LEU A 85 -10.47 -0.21 -13.62
CA LEU A 85 -9.01 -0.21 -13.47
C LEU A 85 -8.33 -1.39 -14.19
N ILE A 86 -8.94 -2.59 -14.18
CA ILE A 86 -8.40 -3.74 -14.92
C ILE A 86 -8.46 -3.48 -16.43
N LYS A 87 -9.57 -2.93 -16.92
CA LYS A 87 -9.76 -2.63 -18.35
C LYS A 87 -8.84 -1.51 -18.83
N GLU A 88 -8.60 -0.51 -17.98
CA GLU A 88 -7.78 0.66 -18.30
C GLU A 88 -6.27 0.38 -18.25
N MET A 89 -5.84 -0.58 -17.43
CA MET A 89 -4.43 -1.00 -17.30
C MET A 89 -4.29 -2.51 -17.55
N PRO A 90 -4.53 -2.98 -18.79
CA PRO A 90 -4.38 -4.39 -19.10
C PRO A 90 -2.92 -4.81 -18.97
N LEU A 91 -2.70 -5.99 -18.40
CA LEU A 91 -1.41 -6.64 -18.35
C LEU A 91 -1.59 -8.05 -18.89
N ASP A 92 -0.73 -8.43 -19.83
CA ASP A 92 -0.65 -9.77 -20.38
C ASP A 92 0.52 -10.57 -19.76
N GLU A 93 0.64 -11.84 -20.15
CA GLU A 93 1.73 -12.71 -19.67
C GLU A 93 3.12 -12.28 -20.16
N LEU A 94 3.17 -11.59 -21.30
CA LEU A 94 4.39 -11.08 -21.93
C LEU A 94 4.85 -9.74 -21.33
N SER A 95 4.03 -9.12 -20.48
CA SER A 95 4.30 -7.83 -19.89
C SER A 95 5.57 -7.85 -19.03
N PRO A 96 6.53 -6.94 -19.27
CA PRO A 96 7.76 -6.86 -18.50
C PRO A 96 7.51 -6.78 -16.98
N GLY A 97 8.34 -7.49 -16.22
CA GLY A 97 8.23 -7.61 -14.76
C GLY A 97 7.39 -8.79 -14.28
N GLY A 98 6.68 -9.48 -15.17
CA GLY A 98 5.87 -10.66 -14.86
C GLY A 98 4.76 -10.39 -13.86
N GLN A 99 4.28 -11.45 -13.19
CA GLN A 99 3.27 -11.36 -12.12
C GLN A 99 2.00 -10.55 -12.51
N HIS A 100 1.54 -10.63 -13.76
CA HIS A 100 0.45 -9.81 -14.28
C HIS A 100 -0.82 -9.90 -13.42
N GLN A 101 -1.28 -11.12 -13.09
CA GLN A 101 -2.42 -11.37 -12.19
C GLN A 101 -2.22 -10.69 -10.83
N TYR A 102 -1.05 -10.88 -10.20
CA TYR A 102 -0.75 -10.28 -8.91
C TYR A 102 -0.76 -8.74 -8.97
N ARG A 103 -0.21 -8.15 -10.04
CA ARG A 103 -0.22 -6.70 -10.25
C ARG A 103 -1.66 -6.16 -10.44
N GLN A 104 -2.49 -6.87 -11.21
CA GLN A 104 -3.91 -6.55 -11.38
C GLN A 104 -4.69 -6.65 -10.05
N THR A 105 -4.41 -7.66 -9.22
CA THR A 105 -5.02 -7.74 -7.89
C THR A 105 -4.54 -6.61 -6.97
N LEU A 106 -3.28 -6.19 -7.07
CA LEU A 106 -2.72 -5.11 -6.23
C LEU A 106 -3.40 -3.76 -6.49
N ILE A 107 -3.66 -3.38 -7.74
CA ILE A 107 -4.32 -2.11 -8.05
C ILE A 107 -5.73 -2.03 -7.44
N GLN A 108 -6.49 -3.13 -7.51
CA GLN A 108 -7.82 -3.23 -6.90
C GLN A 108 -7.73 -3.21 -5.37
N SER A 109 -6.79 -3.98 -4.82
CA SER A 109 -6.54 -4.03 -3.38
C SER A 109 -6.18 -2.65 -2.82
N PHE A 110 -5.33 -1.89 -3.52
CA PHE A 110 -4.96 -0.54 -3.09
C PHE A 110 -6.15 0.42 -3.10
N LEU A 111 -7.01 0.36 -4.12
CA LEU A 111 -8.22 1.17 -4.16
C LEU A 111 -9.18 0.79 -3.02
N PHE A 112 -9.37 -0.49 -2.75
CA PHE A 112 -10.21 -0.95 -1.64
C PHE A 112 -9.66 -0.56 -0.26
N LYS A 113 -8.33 -0.60 -0.09
CA LYS A 113 -7.67 -0.08 1.12
C LYS A 113 -7.91 1.42 1.28
N PHE A 114 -7.85 2.18 0.19
CA PHE A 114 -8.16 3.60 0.20
C PHE A 114 -9.61 3.88 0.56
N TYR A 115 -10.55 3.14 -0.01
CA TYR A 115 -11.97 3.18 0.36
C TYR A 115 -12.16 2.99 1.86
N SER A 116 -11.58 1.92 2.41
CA SER A 116 -11.67 1.59 3.83
C SER A 116 -11.07 2.69 4.72
N TYR A 117 -9.92 3.25 4.31
CA TYR A 117 -9.30 4.39 4.99
C TYR A 117 -10.23 5.61 5.06
N VAL A 118 -10.84 5.98 3.92
CA VAL A 118 -11.72 7.15 3.85
C VAL A 118 -12.98 6.93 4.66
N CYS A 119 -13.63 5.77 4.55
CA CYS A 119 -14.81 5.45 5.35
C CYS A 119 -14.54 5.52 6.86
N ASN A 120 -13.36 5.08 7.31
CA ASN A 120 -12.95 5.18 8.71
C ASN A 120 -12.81 6.65 9.13
N LYS A 121 -12.13 7.47 8.33
CA LYS A 121 -12.02 8.93 8.57
C LYS A 121 -13.37 9.65 8.54
N LEU A 122 -14.34 9.14 7.81
CA LEU A 122 -15.71 9.65 7.75
C LEU A 122 -16.62 9.09 8.85
N ARG A 123 -16.12 8.16 9.69
CA ARG A 123 -16.90 7.42 10.71
C ARG A 123 -18.12 6.70 10.11
N GLN A 124 -18.00 6.20 8.88
CA GLN A 124 -18.99 5.32 8.28
C GLN A 124 -18.79 3.89 8.81
N PRO A 125 -19.86 3.11 8.99
CA PRO A 125 -19.74 1.71 9.38
C PRO A 125 -19.02 0.93 8.28
N ILE A 126 -17.92 0.27 8.63
CA ILE A 126 -17.20 -0.67 7.77
C ILE A 126 -17.17 -2.01 8.49
N ILE A 127 -17.36 -3.08 7.74
CA ILE A 127 -17.38 -4.46 8.24
C ILE A 127 -15.98 -4.90 8.70
N ASP A 128 -14.90 -4.37 8.11
CA ASP A 128 -13.52 -4.72 8.44
C ASP A 128 -12.68 -3.48 8.78
N SER A 129 -12.41 -3.26 10.06
CA SER A 129 -11.43 -2.26 10.52
C SER A 129 -10.01 -2.77 10.25
N MET A 130 -9.56 -2.71 9.01
CA MET A 130 -8.21 -3.14 8.67
C MET A 130 -7.19 -2.07 9.09
N ASN A 131 -6.40 -2.36 10.12
CA ASN A 131 -5.23 -1.58 10.48
C ASN A 131 -4.07 -1.94 9.54
N PHE A 132 -3.72 -1.02 8.64
CA PHE A 132 -2.71 -1.26 7.60
C PHE A 132 -1.29 -0.83 7.98
N ASP A 133 -1.11 -0.26 9.17
CA ASP A 133 0.19 0.24 9.61
C ASP A 133 0.99 -0.89 10.27
N TYR A 134 1.96 -1.44 9.54
CA TYR A 134 2.97 -2.33 10.10
C TYR A 134 4.24 -1.55 10.37
N HIS A 135 4.81 -1.75 11.55
CA HIS A 135 6.17 -1.31 11.90
C HIS A 135 7.03 -2.52 12.25
N ARG A 136 8.22 -2.61 11.63
CA ARG A 136 9.18 -3.66 11.97
C ARG A 136 9.77 -3.35 13.34
N ARG A 137 9.74 -4.32 14.25
CA ARG A 137 10.44 -4.20 15.53
C ARG A 137 11.95 -4.31 15.31
N ILE A 138 12.73 -3.67 16.19
CA ILE A 138 14.19 -3.82 16.20
C ILE A 138 14.52 -5.31 16.34
N SER A 139 15.46 -5.79 15.53
CA SER A 139 15.91 -7.18 15.59
C SER A 139 16.65 -7.42 16.90
N TYR A 140 16.32 -8.50 17.59
CA TYR A 140 17.03 -8.97 18.77
C TYR A 140 17.31 -10.47 18.63
N GLY A 141 18.33 -10.96 19.33
CA GLY A 141 18.71 -12.37 19.34
C GLY A 141 19.44 -12.71 20.63
N GLN A 142 19.32 -13.96 21.05
CA GLN A 142 20.03 -14.51 22.21
C GLN A 142 20.98 -15.59 21.73
N GLN A 143 22.24 -15.53 22.16
CA GLN A 143 23.24 -16.55 21.89
C GLN A 143 23.61 -17.24 23.19
N THR A 144 23.61 -18.57 23.17
CA THR A 144 24.10 -19.38 24.29
C THR A 144 25.44 -19.95 23.87
N ILE A 145 26.48 -19.64 24.63
CA ILE A 145 27.86 -20.06 24.34
C ILE A 145 28.25 -21.04 25.45
N PRO A 146 28.76 -22.24 25.11
CA PRO A 146 29.17 -23.21 26.12
C PRO A 146 30.35 -22.68 26.94
N GLU A 147 30.39 -23.02 28.23
CA GLU A 147 31.54 -22.72 29.09
C GLU A 147 32.78 -23.45 28.58
N ARG A 148 33.92 -22.78 28.72
CA ARG A 148 35.19 -23.26 28.17
C ARG A 148 36.24 -23.43 29.28
N PRO A 149 37.21 -24.35 29.09
CA PRO A 149 38.38 -24.45 29.97
C PRO A 149 39.21 -23.16 29.96
N GLN A 150 39.57 -22.65 31.15
CA GLN A 150 40.36 -21.42 31.30
C GLN A 150 41.75 -21.48 30.65
N THR A 151 42.28 -22.69 30.44
CA THR A 151 43.61 -22.94 29.88
C THR A 151 43.73 -22.56 28.39
N GLN A 152 42.65 -22.60 27.62
CA GLN A 152 42.73 -22.62 26.15
C GLN A 152 42.76 -21.24 25.46
N LYS A 153 43.42 -20.18 25.93
CA LYS A 153 43.28 -18.74 25.47
C LYS A 153 42.54 -18.38 24.14
N ILE A 154 42.84 -19.03 23.00
CA ILE A 154 42.34 -18.65 21.65
C ILE A 154 41.25 -19.60 21.09
N VAL A 155 41.37 -20.92 21.25
CA VAL A 155 40.43 -21.86 20.60
C VAL A 155 39.08 -21.82 21.34
N GLY A 156 37.99 -21.61 20.59
CA GLY A 156 36.63 -21.55 21.15
C GLY A 156 36.27 -20.24 21.87
N SER A 157 37.10 -19.20 21.81
CA SER A 157 36.77 -17.88 22.35
C SER A 157 36.06 -16.99 21.32
N SER A 158 35.13 -16.15 21.79
CA SER A 158 34.37 -15.18 20.98
C SER A 158 35.19 -13.93 20.67
N LEU A 159 36.37 -14.11 20.06
CA LEU A 159 37.22 -12.99 19.65
C LEU A 159 36.58 -12.26 18.47
N SER A 160 36.60 -10.92 18.52
CA SER A 160 36.18 -10.08 17.40
C SER A 160 37.05 -10.35 16.17
N HIS A 161 36.45 -10.19 14.99
CA HIS A 161 37.18 -10.26 13.73
C HIS A 161 38.38 -9.29 13.76
N ARG A 162 39.58 -9.75 13.37
CA ARG A 162 40.84 -8.99 13.56
C ARG A 162 40.79 -7.60 12.94
N SER A 163 40.23 -7.47 11.73
CA SER A 163 40.12 -6.19 11.02
C SER A 163 38.88 -5.38 11.40
N ALA A 164 38.11 -5.77 12.41
CA ALA A 164 36.88 -5.05 12.79
C ALA A 164 37.13 -3.56 13.07
N TYR A 165 38.28 -3.21 13.64
CA TYR A 165 38.67 -1.83 13.93
C TYR A 165 38.95 -0.98 12.67
N LEU A 166 39.09 -1.60 11.50
CA LEU A 166 39.29 -0.90 10.22
C LEU A 166 37.98 -0.59 9.49
N HIS A 167 36.84 -1.07 9.99
CA HIS A 167 35.53 -0.94 9.36
C HIS A 167 34.67 0.21 9.93
N THR A 168 35.27 1.12 10.69
CA THR A 168 34.64 2.34 11.25
C THR A 168 34.90 3.55 10.36
#